data_AF-A0A7S1M2L1-F1
#
_entry.id   AF-A0A7S1M2L1-F1
#
_cell.length_a   1.000
_cell.length_b   1.000
_cell.length_c   1.000
_cell.angle_alpha   90.00
_cell.angle_beta   90.00
_cell.angle_gamma   90.00
#
_symmetry.space_group_name_H-M   'P 1'
#
loop_
_entity.id
_entity.type
_entity.pdbx_description
1 polymer ?
#
loop_
_entity_poly.entity_id
_entity_poly.type
_entity_poly.pdbx_seq_one_letter_code
_entity_poly.pdbx_strand_id
1 'polypeptide(L)'
;GELRYSMVGDDLVGIIHKKPKEGGISAVGGTGSVYTFYGPEEPLFKDLTTNFLTRDLSKIMPALGLADEPIPLWWTTDFINSSPEGTPADEERWIVGEFNCSCVGISKCLAGYCKDDTPNACYSDIPTEDLSEAQLLGDRMGLKAVGILQRACA
;
A
#
# COMPACT_ATOMS: atom_id res chain seq x y z
N GLY A 1 7.96 -9.64 8.22
CA GLY A 1 7.21 -8.38 8.35
C GLY A 1 6.00 -8.46 7.46
N GLU A 2 5.23 -7.39 7.38
CA GLU A 2 4.11 -7.26 6.46
C GLU A 2 4.54 -6.40 5.26
N LEU A 3 4.11 -6.78 4.06
CA LEU A 3 4.32 -6.00 2.86
C LEU A 3 3.00 -5.37 2.43
N ARG A 4 2.92 -4.04 2.44
CA ARG A 4 1.75 -3.29 1.99
C ARG A 4 1.94 -2.81 0.57
N TYR A 5 0.99 -3.10 -0.31
CA TYR A 5 0.86 -2.44 -1.59
C TYR A 5 -0.13 -1.29 -1.49
N SER A 6 0.26 -0.12 -1.99
CA SER A 6 -0.61 1.04 -2.17
C SER A 6 -1.08 1.08 -3.62
N MET A 7 -2.40 1.08 -3.81
CA MET A 7 -3.04 0.88 -5.10
C MET A 7 -3.91 2.08 -5.46
N VAL A 8 -3.89 2.48 -6.74
CA VAL A 8 -4.81 3.44 -7.32
C VAL A 8 -5.59 2.74 -8.44
N GLY A 9 -6.82 2.32 -8.14
CA GLY A 9 -7.55 1.36 -8.97
C GLY A 9 -6.75 0.06 -9.09
N ASP A 10 -6.40 -0.32 -10.31
CA ASP A 10 -5.55 -1.47 -10.65
C ASP A 10 -4.05 -1.15 -10.78
N ASP A 11 -3.63 0.10 -10.56
CA ASP A 11 -2.23 0.51 -10.64
C ASP A 11 -1.53 0.43 -9.27
N LEU A 12 -0.39 -0.26 -9.20
CA LEU A 12 0.49 -0.19 -8.04
C LEU A 12 1.27 1.13 -8.05
N VAL A 13 1.21 1.87 -6.94
CA VAL A 13 1.89 3.18 -6.83
C VAL A 13 3.03 3.19 -5.80
N GLY A 14 3.08 2.21 -4.91
CA GLY A 14 4.17 2.09 -3.96
C GLY A 14 4.07 0.86 -3.07
N ILE A 15 5.20 0.48 -2.48
CA ILE A 15 5.33 -0.70 -1.62
C ILE A 15 5.91 -0.25 -0.28
N ILE A 16 5.37 -0.77 0.82
CA ILE A 16 5.87 -0.51 2.17
C ILE A 16 6.15 -1.85 2.86
N HIS A 17 7.40 -2.13 3.18
CA HIS A 17 7.74 -3.24 4.07
C HIS A 17 7.75 -2.76 5.50
N LYS A 18 6.79 -3.25 6.30
CA LYS A 18 6.68 -2.95 7.73
C LYS A 18 7.27 -4.11 8.53
N LYS A 19 8.40 -3.87 9.18
CA LYS A 19 9.02 -4.83 10.10
C LYS A 19 8.67 -4.44 11.54
N PRO A 20 8.03 -5.33 12.32
CA PRO A 20 7.86 -5.11 13.76
C PRO A 20 9.21 -4.82 14.42
N LYS A 21 9.19 -4.10 15.54
CA LYS A 21 10.36 -4.04 16.42
C LYS A 21 10.78 -5.44 16.85
N GLU A 22 12.04 -5.61 17.22
CA GLU A 22 12.53 -6.90 17.74
C GLU A 22 11.66 -7.41 18.90
N GLY A 23 11.27 -8.69 18.84
CA GLY A 23 10.33 -9.30 19.78
C GLY A 23 8.86 -8.86 19.66
N GLY A 24 8.54 -7.94 18.73
CA GLY A 24 7.18 -7.49 18.44
C GLY A 24 6.49 -8.32 17.36
N ILE A 25 5.17 -8.47 17.47
CA ILE A 25 4.33 -9.16 16.47
C ILE A 25 3.61 -8.16 15.55
N SER A 26 3.26 -6.97 16.07
CA SER A 26 2.52 -5.94 15.32
C SER A 26 3.44 -4.96 14.60
N ALA A 27 3.11 -4.68 13.34
CA ALA A 27 3.80 -3.73 12.48
C ALA A 27 3.08 -2.36 12.36
N VAL A 28 2.10 -2.08 13.22
CA VAL A 28 1.26 -0.87 13.17
C VAL A 28 2.06 0.38 13.57
N GLY A 29 1.63 1.56 13.10
CA GLY A 29 2.23 2.83 13.45
C GLY A 29 2.25 3.05 14.97
N GLY A 30 3.37 3.54 15.50
CA GLY A 30 3.54 3.79 16.94
C GLY A 30 4.04 2.59 17.76
N THR A 31 4.17 1.39 17.19
CA THR A 31 4.68 0.21 17.93
C THR A 31 6.22 0.11 17.95
N GLY A 32 6.93 1.06 17.33
CA GLY A 32 8.38 1.01 17.10
C GLY A 32 8.78 0.22 15.85
N SER A 33 7.84 -0.04 14.96
CA SER A 33 8.08 -0.72 13.68
C SER A 33 8.98 0.10 12.75
N VAL A 34 9.80 -0.59 11.97
CA VAL A 34 10.65 0.01 10.94
C VAL A 34 9.96 -0.12 9.59
N TYR A 35 9.76 0.99 8.90
CA TYR A 35 9.11 1.04 7.59
C TYR A 35 10.17 1.30 6.52
N THR A 36 10.18 0.46 5.49
CA THR A 36 10.98 0.67 4.29
C THR A 36 10.06 0.90 3.10
N PHE A 37 10.29 2.00 2.40
CA PHE A 37 9.49 2.43 1.25
C PHE A 37 10.20 2.06 -0.03
N TYR A 38 9.46 1.48 -0.97
CA TYR A 38 9.95 1.11 -2.28
C TYR A 38 9.00 1.62 -3.37
N GLY A 39 9.55 1.81 -4.57
CA GLY A 39 8.75 2.09 -5.76
C GLY A 39 7.96 0.86 -6.25
N PRO A 40 6.99 1.05 -7.16
CA PRO A 40 6.18 -0.04 -7.70
C PRO A 40 6.98 -1.06 -8.52
N GLU A 41 8.15 -0.66 -9.04
CA GLU A 41 9.04 -1.49 -9.87
C GLU A 41 10.17 -2.17 -9.07
N GLU A 42 10.05 -2.24 -7.74
CA GLU A 42 11.09 -2.79 -6.87
C GLU A 42 11.47 -4.24 -7.23
N PRO A 43 12.72 -4.51 -7.64
CA PRO A 43 13.16 -5.85 -8.02
C PRO A 43 12.97 -6.92 -6.94
N LEU A 44 13.11 -6.56 -5.65
CA LEU A 44 12.97 -7.51 -4.55
C LEU A 44 11.59 -8.18 -4.49
N PHE A 45 10.54 -7.50 -4.97
CA PHE A 45 9.16 -8.01 -4.91
C PHE A 45 8.59 -8.30 -6.29
N LYS A 46 9.43 -8.31 -7.33
CA LYS A 46 8.99 -8.37 -8.73
C LYS A 46 8.06 -9.55 -9.03
N ASP A 47 8.37 -10.74 -8.50
CA ASP A 47 7.57 -11.93 -8.77
C ASP A 47 6.21 -11.88 -8.07
N LEU A 48 6.17 -11.38 -6.83
CA LEU A 48 4.92 -11.09 -6.14
C LEU A 48 4.10 -10.05 -6.90
N THR A 49 4.71 -8.89 -7.24
CA THR A 49 4.06 -7.81 -7.98
C THR A 49 3.47 -8.32 -9.29
N THR A 50 4.26 -9.05 -10.07
CA THR A 50 3.84 -9.57 -11.38
C THR A 50 2.67 -10.54 -11.24
N ASN A 51 2.78 -11.52 -10.34
CA ASN A 51 1.69 -12.48 -10.12
C ASN A 51 0.43 -11.80 -9.60
N PHE A 52 0.57 -10.88 -8.65
CA PHE A 52 -0.54 -10.16 -8.07
C PHE A 52 -1.30 -9.36 -9.12
N LEU A 53 -0.62 -8.45 -9.84
CA LEU A 53 -1.26 -7.54 -10.78
C LEU A 53 -1.87 -8.27 -11.99
N THR A 54 -1.24 -9.34 -12.47
CA THR A 54 -1.68 -10.01 -13.70
C THR A 54 -2.63 -11.18 -13.48
N ARG A 55 -2.61 -11.83 -12.30
CA ARG A 55 -3.36 -13.06 -12.05
C ARG A 55 -4.33 -12.99 -10.88
N ASP A 56 -3.99 -12.27 -9.82
CA ASP A 56 -4.74 -12.36 -8.54
C ASP A 56 -5.59 -11.13 -8.25
N LEU A 57 -5.22 -9.96 -8.78
CA LEU A 57 -5.94 -8.71 -8.59
C LEU A 57 -7.43 -8.81 -8.93
N SER A 58 -7.76 -9.45 -10.06
CA SER A 58 -9.14 -9.66 -10.50
C SER A 58 -9.96 -10.60 -9.61
N LYS A 59 -9.31 -11.35 -8.71
CA LYS A 59 -9.94 -12.30 -7.79
C LYS A 59 -10.29 -11.67 -6.44
N ILE A 60 -9.77 -10.47 -6.12
CA ILE A 60 -9.97 -9.83 -4.81
C ILE A 60 -11.46 -9.53 -4.56
N MET A 61 -12.09 -8.76 -5.45
CA MET A 61 -13.50 -8.36 -5.27
C MET A 61 -14.45 -9.58 -5.23
N PRO A 62 -14.29 -10.60 -6.10
CA PRO A 62 -15.02 -11.86 -5.96
C PRO A 62 -14.78 -12.58 -4.62
N ALA A 63 -13.54 -12.65 -4.13
CA ALA A 63 -13.22 -13.31 -2.87
C ALA A 63 -13.84 -12.59 -1.65
N LEU A 64 -14.10 -11.28 -1.77
CA LEU A 64 -14.81 -10.47 -0.77
C LEU A 64 -16.35 -10.55 -0.89
N GLY A 65 -16.89 -11.29 -1.86
CA GLY A 65 -18.33 -11.34 -2.14
C GLY A 65 -18.87 -10.06 -2.79
N LEU A 66 -18.01 -9.27 -3.41
CA LEU A 66 -18.30 -7.97 -4.02
C LEU A 66 -17.98 -7.98 -5.52
N ALA A 67 -18.24 -9.11 -6.21
CA ALA A 67 -17.85 -9.30 -7.60
C ALA A 67 -18.47 -8.27 -8.58
N ASP A 68 -19.64 -7.73 -8.24
CA ASP A 68 -20.36 -6.73 -9.04
C ASP A 68 -19.95 -5.28 -8.70
N GLU A 69 -19.14 -5.09 -7.66
CA GLU A 69 -18.63 -3.78 -7.26
C GLU A 69 -17.26 -3.51 -7.90
N PRO A 70 -16.98 -2.26 -8.31
CA PRO A 70 -15.68 -1.90 -8.83
C PRO A 70 -14.61 -1.98 -7.74
N ILE A 71 -13.36 -2.24 -8.15
CA ILE A 71 -12.23 -2.07 -7.25
C ILE A 71 -12.12 -0.60 -6.80
N PRO A 72 -11.80 -0.31 -5.53
CA PRO A 72 -11.75 1.07 -5.05
C PRO A 72 -10.75 1.93 -5.81
N LEU A 73 -11.03 3.24 -5.88
CA LEU A 73 -10.10 4.20 -6.48
C LEU A 73 -8.77 4.26 -5.74
N TRP A 74 -8.79 4.16 -4.41
CA TRP A 74 -7.61 4.15 -3.56
C TRP A 74 -7.78 3.14 -2.44
N TRP A 75 -6.83 2.23 -2.35
CA TRP A 75 -6.86 1.12 -1.40
C TRP A 75 -5.47 0.56 -1.18
N THR A 76 -5.33 -0.27 -0.15
CA THR A 76 -4.14 -1.05 0.12
C THR A 76 -4.48 -2.51 0.31
N THR A 77 -3.51 -3.37 0.00
CA THR A 77 -3.53 -4.77 0.41
C THR A 77 -2.24 -5.11 1.13
N ASP A 78 -2.36 -5.89 2.18
CA ASP A 78 -1.22 -6.31 2.99
C ASP A 78 -0.96 -7.79 2.82
N PHE A 79 0.29 -8.13 2.54
CA PHE A 79 0.75 -9.48 2.34
C PHE A 79 1.60 -9.94 3.52
N ILE A 80 1.39 -11.20 3.89
CA ILE A 80 2.26 -11.94 4.81
C ILE A 80 2.96 -13.04 4.02
N ASN A 81 4.29 -13.10 4.14
CA ASN A 81 5.05 -14.22 3.62
C ASN A 81 4.78 -15.45 4.47
N SER A 82 4.26 -16.50 3.84
CA SER A 82 3.90 -17.77 4.47
C SER A 82 4.93 -18.88 4.22
N SER A 83 6.00 -18.58 3.47
CA SER A 83 7.09 -19.52 3.21
C SER A 83 8.05 -19.67 4.40
N PRO A 84 8.72 -20.82 4.54
CA PRO A 84 9.82 -20.99 5.50
C PRO A 84 10.93 -19.95 5.31
N GLU A 85 11.62 -19.59 6.39
CA GLU A 85 12.79 -18.71 6.32
C GLU A 85 13.87 -19.30 5.39
N GLY A 86 14.44 -18.44 4.54
CA GLY A 86 15.45 -18.84 3.55
C GLY A 86 14.88 -19.39 2.23
N THR A 87 13.55 -19.41 2.06
CA THR A 87 12.92 -19.72 0.76
C THR A 87 13.40 -18.70 -0.28
N PRO A 88 13.84 -19.13 -1.48
CA PRO A 88 14.17 -18.23 -2.58
C PRO A 88 12.99 -17.31 -2.93
N ALA A 89 13.27 -16.05 -3.27
CA ALA A 89 12.23 -15.02 -3.49
C ALA A 89 11.20 -15.43 -4.57
N ASP A 90 11.63 -16.17 -5.59
CA ASP A 90 10.81 -16.68 -6.68
C ASP A 90 9.94 -17.91 -6.30
N GLU A 91 10.23 -18.52 -5.15
CA GLU A 91 9.47 -19.63 -4.55
C GLU A 91 8.61 -19.19 -3.35
N GLU A 92 8.69 -17.92 -2.96
CA GLU A 92 7.93 -17.40 -1.82
C GLU A 92 6.42 -17.41 -2.08
N ARG A 93 5.67 -17.79 -1.05
CA ARG A 93 4.21 -17.77 -1.06
C ARG A 93 3.73 -16.64 -0.16
N TRP A 94 3.10 -15.66 -0.78
CA TRP A 94 2.51 -14.53 -0.10
C TRP A 94 0.99 -14.67 -0.01
N ILE A 95 0.43 -14.34 1.16
CA ILE A 95 -1.00 -14.41 1.43
C ILE A 95 -1.50 -13.01 1.72
N VAL A 96 -2.60 -12.60 1.07
CA VAL A 96 -3.32 -11.37 1.41
C VAL A 96 -3.98 -11.53 2.78
N GLY A 97 -3.58 -10.70 3.74
CA GLY A 97 -4.11 -10.68 5.10
C GLY A 97 -5.13 -9.56 5.35
N GLU A 98 -4.93 -8.39 4.74
CA GLU A 98 -5.82 -7.23 4.88
C GLU A 98 -6.09 -6.58 3.52
N PHE A 99 -7.33 -6.12 3.33
CA PHE A 99 -7.74 -5.20 2.28
C PHE A 99 -8.35 -3.96 2.95
N ASN A 100 -7.85 -2.76 2.61
CA ASN A 100 -8.28 -1.52 3.25
C ASN A 100 -8.53 -0.44 2.21
N CYS A 101 -9.72 0.18 2.23
CA CYS A 101 -10.09 1.29 1.35
C CYS A 101 -10.74 2.47 2.08
N SER A 102 -10.77 2.45 3.42
CA SER A 102 -11.50 3.43 4.25
C SER A 102 -10.62 4.18 5.25
N CYS A 103 -9.46 3.62 5.61
CA CYS A 103 -8.49 4.24 6.53
C CYS A 103 -7.08 4.16 5.95
N VAL A 104 -6.97 4.35 4.63
CA VAL A 104 -5.68 4.35 3.95
C VAL A 104 -4.93 5.62 4.33
N GLY A 105 -3.77 5.46 4.96
CA GLY A 105 -2.91 6.58 5.31
C GLY A 105 -1.88 6.86 4.22
N ILE A 106 -1.55 8.13 4.01
CA ILE A 106 -0.40 8.53 3.20
C ILE A 106 0.81 8.55 4.12
N SER A 107 1.60 7.48 4.13
CA SER A 107 2.72 7.32 5.07
C SER A 107 3.78 8.42 4.96
N LYS A 108 3.90 9.04 3.78
CA LYS A 108 4.77 10.19 3.54
C LYS A 108 4.33 11.45 4.28
N CYS A 109 3.06 11.54 4.68
CA CYS A 109 2.53 12.65 5.47
C CYS A 109 2.63 12.43 6.99
N LEU A 110 3.26 11.36 7.47
CA LEU A 110 3.32 11.01 8.90
C LEU A 110 4.00 12.07 9.78
N ALA A 111 4.84 12.93 9.23
CA ALA A 111 5.45 14.03 9.96
C ALA A 111 4.44 15.12 10.35
N GLY A 112 3.32 15.25 9.62
CA GLY A 112 2.24 16.18 9.95
C GLY A 112 1.20 15.62 10.92
N TYR A 113 1.43 14.43 11.49
CA TYR A 113 0.55 13.79 12.46
C TYR A 113 0.98 14.11 13.90
N CYS A 114 0.05 14.64 14.69
CA CYS A 114 0.27 14.94 16.11
C CYS A 114 0.54 13.67 16.93
N LYS A 115 1.58 13.74 17.76
CA LYS A 115 1.97 12.69 18.72
C LYS A 115 2.26 13.33 20.07
N ASP A 116 2.44 12.51 21.10
CA ASP A 116 2.79 13.01 22.44
C ASP A 116 4.10 13.82 22.44
N ASP A 117 5.07 13.44 21.60
CA ASP A 117 6.36 14.14 21.43
C ASP A 117 6.33 15.27 20.39
N THR A 118 5.36 15.25 19.47
CA THR A 118 5.13 16.31 18.46
C THR A 118 3.67 16.79 18.48
N PRO A 119 3.20 17.44 19.56
CA PRO A 119 1.78 17.74 19.76
C PRO A 119 1.24 18.80 18.81
N ASN A 120 2.11 19.63 18.24
CA ASN A 120 1.77 20.70 17.29
C ASN A 120 2.19 20.37 15.85
N ALA A 121 2.46 19.09 15.55
CA ALA A 121 2.79 18.67 14.20
C ALA A 121 1.68 19.09 13.21
N CYS A 122 2.07 19.52 12.03
CA CYS A 122 1.18 20.05 11.03
C CYS A 122 1.72 19.85 9.62
N TYR A 123 0.97 20.30 8.61
CA TYR A 123 1.34 20.14 7.20
C TYR A 123 2.75 20.65 6.87
N SER A 124 3.18 21.76 7.48
CA SER A 124 4.51 22.34 7.22
C SER A 124 5.67 21.56 7.83
N ASP A 125 5.39 20.58 8.70
CA ASP A 125 6.42 19.68 9.25
C ASP A 125 6.71 18.50 8.31
N ILE A 126 5.94 18.35 7.22
CA ILE A 126 6.18 17.32 6.20
C ILE A 126 7.33 17.79 5.29
N PRO A 127 8.38 16.97 5.11
CA PRO A 127 9.47 17.29 4.19
C PRO A 127 8.95 17.53 2.77
N THR A 128 9.59 18.44 2.04
CA THR A 128 9.18 18.81 0.67
C THR A 128 9.18 17.63 -0.29
N GLU A 129 10.15 16.72 -0.14
CA GLU A 129 10.23 15.47 -0.90
C GLU A 129 9.00 14.57 -0.66
N ASP A 130 8.57 14.46 0.60
CA ASP A 130 7.44 13.63 1.00
C ASP A 130 6.11 14.27 0.57
N LEU A 131 6.01 15.61 0.62
CA LEU A 131 4.90 16.35 0.02
C LEU A 131 4.79 16.13 -1.49
N SER A 132 5.93 16.07 -2.18
CA SER A 132 5.97 15.83 -3.63
C SER A 132 5.49 14.41 -3.98
N GLU A 133 5.87 13.41 -3.19
CA GLU A 133 5.36 12.04 -3.33
C GLU A 133 3.86 11.95 -3.02
N ALA A 134 3.38 12.64 -1.98
CA ALA A 134 1.96 12.70 -1.64
C ALA A 134 1.14 13.36 -2.76
N GLN A 135 1.66 14.43 -3.37
CA GLN A 135 1.04 15.09 -4.52
C GLN A 135 0.95 14.13 -5.71
N LEU A 136 2.02 13.38 -6.02
CA LEU A 136 2.02 12.40 -7.11
C LEU A 136 0.94 11.33 -6.92
N LEU A 137 0.73 10.85 -5.69
CA LEU A 137 -0.37 9.95 -5.36
C LEU A 137 -1.73 10.59 -5.65
N GLY A 138 -1.93 11.83 -5.22
CA GLY A 138 -3.12 12.63 -5.50
C GLY A 138 -3.42 12.77 -7.00
N ASP A 139 -2.39 13.12 -7.78
CA ASP A 139 -2.49 13.29 -9.23
C ASP A 139 -2.85 11.97 -9.92
N ARG A 140 -2.25 10.85 -9.49
CA ARG A 140 -2.56 9.51 -10.01
C ARG A 140 -4.02 9.13 -9.74
N MET A 141 -4.51 9.38 -8.52
CA MET A 141 -5.93 9.17 -8.19
C MET A 141 -6.84 10.03 -9.07
N GLY A 142 -6.51 11.31 -9.26
CA GLY A 142 -7.28 12.23 -10.11
C GLY A 142 -7.35 11.76 -11.57
N LEU A 143 -6.20 11.39 -12.16
CA LEU A 143 -6.15 10.86 -13.53
C LEU A 143 -7.00 9.59 -13.69
N LYS A 144 -6.92 8.67 -12.73
CA LYS A 144 -7.72 7.43 -12.74
C LYS A 144 -9.21 7.71 -12.63
N ALA A 145 -9.60 8.60 -11.72
CA ALA A 145 -10.99 9.02 -11.52
C ALA A 145 -11.58 9.66 -12.79
N VAL A 146 -10.84 10.57 -13.43
CA VAL A 146 -11.26 11.19 -14.71
C VAL A 146 -11.47 10.11 -15.77
N GLY A 147 -10.56 9.14 -15.89
CA GLY A 147 -10.70 8.03 -16.84
C GLY A 147 -11.94 7.16 -16.57
N ILE A 148 -12.30 6.93 -15.30
CA ILE A 148 -13.53 6.21 -14.93
C ILE A 148 -14.77 7.01 -15.36
N LEU A 149 -14.82 8.31 -15.02
CA LEU A 149 -15.95 9.18 -15.36
C LEU A 149 -16.15 9.32 -16.87
N GLN A 150 -15.08 9.43 -17.64
CA GLN A 150 -15.14 9.52 -19.09
C GLN A 150 -15.74 8.26 -19.73
N ARG A 151 -15.38 7.07 -19.21
CA ARG A 151 -15.96 5.80 -19.70
C ARG A 151 -17.42 5.63 -19.35
N ALA A 152 -17.88 6.18 -18.21
CA ALA A 152 -19.28 6.12 -17.82
C ALA A 152 -20.20 7.01 -18.68
N CYS A 153 -19.64 8.01 -19.36
CA CYS A 153 -20.37 8.93 -20.24
C CYS A 153 -20.34 8.52 -21.73
N ALA A 154 -19.63 7.45 -22.08
CA ALA A 154 -19.48 6.95 -23.45
C ALA A 154 -20.46 5.80 -23.73
#